data_AF-A0A4P6D6Z5-F1
#
_entry.id   AF-A0A4P6D6Z5-F1
#
_cell.length_a   1.000
_cell.length_b   1.000
_cell.length_c   1.000
_cell.angle_alpha   90.00
_cell.angle_beta   90.00
_cell.angle_gamma   90.00
#
_symmetry.space_group_name_H-M   'P 1'
#
loop_
_entity.id
_entity.type
_entity.pdbx_description
1 polymer ?
#
loop_
_entity_poly.entity_id
_entity_poly.type
_entity_poly.pdbx_seq_one_letter_code
_entity_poly.pdbx_strand_id
1 'polypeptide(L)'
;TTPPCNKEIPRKEKLEFLEGFQIGTRRVRADIELRKVLRRKVLPDLKVEPCEKEVEVLKPLDLPLPIVDPVSVDQSDNKTNFFSGLGLQQVAEEKREEYEISWNEVLSERRRKDRVDGLVVYLEQYNERLRGVCLPPSRSIPDYSRLHSLIMMYIQSNCLHKRDHEIEFLRRLQEERKDKLDNSQTEVKRLEIELSRLKGLRKRLNADRTHTQSPN
;
A
#
# COMPACT_ATOMS: atom_id res chain seq x y z
N THR A 1 -33.95 8.05 27.58
CA THR A 1 -33.17 7.79 28.80
C THR A 1 -32.72 9.12 29.38
N THR A 2 -33.48 9.66 30.33
CA THR A 2 -33.09 10.87 31.07
C THR A 2 -32.07 10.49 32.16
N PRO A 3 -31.00 11.29 32.39
CA PRO A 3 -30.04 10.98 33.44
C PRO A 3 -30.66 11.31 34.81
N PRO A 4 -30.38 10.52 35.86
CA PRO A 4 -30.92 10.79 37.19
C PRO A 4 -30.22 12.02 37.79
N CYS A 5 -30.98 13.09 38.02
CA CYS A 5 -30.51 14.28 38.73
C CYS A 5 -30.70 14.09 40.23
N ASN A 6 -29.86 13.28 40.86
CA ASN A 6 -29.66 13.32 42.31
C ASN A 6 -28.39 14.12 42.57
N LYS A 7 -28.51 15.45 42.58
CA LYS A 7 -27.48 16.32 43.14
C LYS A 7 -28.02 16.88 44.44
N GLU A 8 -27.74 16.18 45.52
CA GLU A 8 -27.92 16.72 46.87
C GLU A 8 -27.29 18.12 46.92
N ILE A 9 -28.07 19.11 47.37
CA ILE A 9 -27.56 20.46 47.60
C ILE A 9 -26.45 20.34 48.64
N PRO A 10 -25.18 20.70 48.31
CA PRO A 10 -24.09 20.52 49.25
C PRO A 10 -24.33 21.35 50.51
N ARG A 11 -24.20 20.71 51.68
CA ARG A 11 -24.26 21.41 52.97
C ARG A 11 -23.21 22.51 53.03
N LYS A 12 -23.55 23.64 53.64
CA LYS A 12 -22.71 24.86 53.71
C LYS A 12 -21.28 24.57 54.19
N GLU A 13 -21.15 23.70 55.19
CA GLU A 13 -19.86 23.25 55.76
C GLU A 13 -18.94 22.59 54.72
N LYS A 14 -19.50 21.79 53.80
CA LYS A 14 -18.75 21.13 52.73
C LYS A 14 -18.24 22.14 51.70
N LEU A 15 -19.00 23.20 51.44
CA LEU A 15 -18.59 24.27 50.53
C LEU A 15 -17.48 25.13 51.13
N GLU A 16 -17.59 25.49 52.41
CA GLU A 16 -16.56 26.23 53.15
C GLU A 16 -15.24 25.43 53.25
N PHE A 17 -15.33 24.12 53.52
CA PHE A 17 -14.18 23.22 53.49
C PHE A 17 -13.48 23.23 52.12
N LEU A 18 -14.23 23.03 51.03
CA LEU A 18 -13.67 23.04 49.68
C LEU A 18 -13.11 24.41 49.26
N GLU A 19 -13.68 25.51 49.76
CA GLU A 19 -13.13 26.86 49.58
C GLU A 19 -11.79 27.02 50.31
N GLY A 20 -11.66 26.48 51.52
CA GLY A 20 -10.39 26.46 52.28
C GLY A 20 -9.24 25.74 51.56
N PHE A 21 -9.55 24.70 50.79
CA PHE A 21 -8.57 23.99 49.95
C PHE A 21 -8.44 24.57 48.53
N GLN A 22 -9.16 25.65 48.20
CA GLN A 22 -9.29 26.22 46.84
C GLN A 22 -9.81 25.23 45.78
N ILE A 23 -10.46 24.14 46.19
CA ILE A 23 -11.05 23.12 45.32
C ILE A 23 -12.46 23.55 44.86
N GLY A 24 -13.05 24.58 45.49
CA GLY A 24 -14.31 25.19 45.06
C GLY A 24 -14.14 26.04 43.80
N THR A 25 -14.86 25.69 42.73
CA THR A 25 -14.93 26.49 41.50
C THR A 25 -15.72 27.79 41.75
N ARG A 26 -15.02 28.88 42.12
CA ARG A 26 -15.60 30.23 42.12
C ARG A 26 -16.19 30.51 40.73
N ARG A 27 -17.53 30.55 40.61
CA ARG A 27 -18.25 30.85 39.35
C ARG A 27 -17.66 32.06 38.59
N VAL A 28 -17.19 33.06 39.33
CA VAL A 28 -16.58 34.28 38.78
C VAL A 28 -15.27 34.02 38.03
N ARG A 29 -14.42 33.06 38.45
CA ARG A 29 -13.20 32.69 37.72
C ARG A 29 -13.54 31.97 36.41
N ALA A 30 -14.55 31.10 36.45
CA ALA A 30 -15.04 30.41 35.26
C ALA A 30 -15.57 31.39 34.20
N ASP A 31 -16.32 32.42 34.58
CA ASP A 31 -16.85 33.42 33.64
C ASP A 31 -15.77 34.31 33.01
N ILE A 32 -14.69 34.59 33.75
CA ILE A 32 -13.54 35.35 33.23
C ILE A 32 -12.76 34.48 32.25
N GLU A 33 -12.55 33.21 32.55
CA GLU A 33 -11.88 32.27 31.64
C GLU A 33 -12.73 31.95 30.41
N LEU A 34 -14.04 31.79 30.56
CA LEU A 34 -14.97 31.64 29.44
C LEU A 34 -14.92 32.87 28.53
N ARG A 35 -14.92 34.09 29.10
CA ARG A 35 -14.75 35.32 28.31
C ARG A 35 -13.39 35.40 27.62
N LYS A 36 -12.31 34.93 28.26
CA LYS A 36 -10.98 34.83 27.61
C LYS A 36 -11.01 33.85 26.43
N VAL A 37 -11.69 32.72 26.55
CA VAL A 37 -11.84 31.73 25.47
C VAL A 37 -12.73 32.26 24.34
N LEU A 38 -13.85 32.93 24.67
CA LEU A 38 -14.73 33.53 23.67
C LEU A 38 -14.05 34.67 22.91
N ARG A 39 -13.20 35.46 23.56
CA ARG A 39 -12.36 36.47 22.88
C ARG A 39 -11.34 35.85 21.92
N ARG A 40 -10.94 34.59 22.11
CA ARG A 40 -10.07 33.85 21.17
C ARG A 40 -10.81 33.26 19.96
N LYS A 41 -12.15 33.18 20.01
CA LYS A 41 -12.99 32.81 18.84
C LYS A 41 -13.24 33.98 17.89
N VAL A 42 -13.03 35.22 18.36
CA VAL A 42 -12.87 36.37 17.48
C VAL A 42 -11.40 36.35 17.08
N LEU A 43 -11.10 35.72 15.94
CA LEU A 43 -9.79 35.83 15.32
C LEU A 43 -9.45 37.33 15.24
N PRO A 44 -8.30 37.80 15.74
CA PRO A 44 -7.83 39.13 15.40
C PRO A 44 -7.83 39.21 13.88
N ASP A 45 -8.26 40.32 13.30
CA ASP A 45 -8.02 40.58 11.87
C ASP A 45 -6.54 40.31 11.65
N LEU A 46 -6.25 39.22 10.93
CA LEU A 46 -4.89 38.86 10.55
C LEU A 46 -4.39 40.06 9.77
N LYS A 47 -3.54 40.87 10.41
CA LYS A 47 -2.73 41.86 9.71
C LYS A 47 -1.80 41.06 8.83
N VAL A 48 -2.30 40.74 7.64
CA VAL A 48 -1.48 40.23 6.55
C VAL A 48 -0.61 41.42 6.18
N GLU A 49 0.62 41.42 6.70
CA GLU A 49 1.70 42.25 6.16
C GLU A 49 1.60 42.14 4.63
N PRO A 50 1.57 43.26 3.87
CA PRO A 50 1.59 43.19 2.43
C PRO A 50 2.89 42.51 2.03
N CYS A 51 2.80 41.21 1.78
CA CYS A 51 3.91 40.44 1.25
C CYS A 51 4.31 41.14 -0.04
N GLU A 52 5.56 41.61 -0.09
CA GLU A 52 6.15 42.13 -1.31
C GLU A 52 5.81 41.12 -2.41
N LYS A 53 5.18 41.61 -3.48
CA LYS A 53 4.94 40.81 -4.67
C LYS A 53 6.32 40.54 -5.25
N GLU A 54 6.98 39.48 -4.82
CA GLU A 54 8.01 38.85 -5.62
C GLU A 54 7.31 38.44 -6.90
N VAL A 55 7.42 39.30 -7.92
CA VAL A 55 7.06 38.97 -9.29
C VAL A 55 8.14 38.01 -9.78
N GLU A 56 8.12 36.79 -9.24
CA GLU A 56 8.78 35.69 -9.90
C GLU A 56 8.06 35.54 -11.23
N VAL A 57 8.73 35.93 -12.31
CA VAL A 57 8.29 35.66 -13.68
C VAL A 57 8.38 34.15 -13.85
N LEU A 58 7.32 33.46 -13.45
CA LEU A 58 7.20 32.03 -13.54
C LEU A 58 7.19 31.66 -15.02
N LYS A 59 8.26 30.99 -15.46
CA LYS A 59 8.32 30.49 -16.83
C LYS A 59 7.17 29.49 -17.03
N PRO A 60 6.46 29.57 -18.17
CA PRO A 60 5.49 28.55 -18.54
C PRO A 60 6.15 27.18 -18.49
N LEU A 61 5.47 26.19 -17.89
CA LEU A 61 5.94 24.81 -17.93
C LEU A 61 5.91 24.31 -19.38
N ASP A 62 7.08 23.95 -19.90
CA ASP A 62 7.21 23.29 -21.21
C ASP A 62 6.95 21.78 -21.06
N LEU A 63 5.70 21.46 -20.72
CA LEU A 63 5.21 20.09 -20.60
C LEU A 63 4.17 19.80 -21.68
N PRO A 64 4.17 18.59 -22.26
CA PRO A 64 3.17 18.22 -23.26
C PRO A 64 1.80 18.05 -22.61
N LEU A 65 0.81 18.80 -23.09
CA LEU A 65 -0.58 18.65 -22.66
C LEU A 65 -1.10 17.23 -22.99
N PRO A 66 -1.58 16.46 -21.99
CA PRO A 66 -2.13 15.14 -22.23
C PRO A 66 -3.28 15.19 -23.24
N ILE A 67 -3.32 14.20 -24.13
CA ILE A 67 -4.29 14.11 -25.23
C ILE A 67 -5.56 13.35 -24.79
N VAL A 68 -5.46 12.60 -23.69
CA VAL A 68 -6.41 11.59 -23.26
C VAL A 68 -6.86 11.89 -21.85
N ASP A 69 -8.15 11.71 -21.57
CA ASP A 69 -8.72 11.88 -20.23
C ASP A 69 -8.02 10.93 -19.24
N PRO A 70 -7.54 11.40 -18.06
CA PRO A 70 -6.85 10.54 -17.09
C PRO A 70 -7.71 9.34 -16.65
N VAL A 71 -9.05 9.47 -16.70
CA VAL A 71 -10.01 8.41 -16.36
C VAL A 71 -10.00 7.30 -17.42
N SER A 72 -9.68 7.62 -18.67
CA SER A 72 -9.65 6.66 -19.78
C SER A 72 -8.32 5.90 -19.91
N VAL A 73 -7.35 6.17 -19.03
CA VAL A 73 -6.09 5.42 -19.00
C VAL A 73 -6.27 4.13 -18.20
N ASP A 74 -6.13 2.98 -18.87
CA ASP A 74 -6.28 1.65 -18.28
C ASP A 74 -5.62 1.51 -16.90
N GLN A 75 -6.43 1.13 -15.92
CA GLN A 75 -6.00 0.85 -14.55
C GLN A 75 -5.43 -0.57 -14.45
N SER A 76 -4.39 -0.85 -15.24
CA SER A 76 -3.69 -2.15 -15.14
C SER A 76 -3.03 -2.32 -13.77
N ASP A 77 -2.94 -3.57 -13.29
CA ASP A 77 -2.31 -3.93 -12.00
C ASP A 77 -0.84 -3.47 -11.90
N ASN A 78 -0.17 -3.29 -13.03
CA ASN A 78 1.19 -2.77 -13.06
C ASN A 78 1.26 -1.28 -12.64
N LYS A 79 0.21 -0.51 -12.94
CA LYS A 79 0.13 0.93 -12.65
C LYS A 79 -0.18 1.18 -11.18
N THR A 80 -1.06 0.38 -10.57
CA THR A 80 -1.35 0.43 -9.13
C THR A 80 -0.12 0.04 -8.31
N ASN A 81 0.61 -1.00 -8.72
CA ASN A 81 1.88 -1.39 -8.10
C ASN A 81 2.96 -0.31 -8.22
N PHE A 82 3.05 0.36 -9.37
CA PHE A 82 3.98 1.49 -9.56
C PHE A 82 3.68 2.66 -8.61
N PHE A 83 2.41 3.08 -8.50
CA PHE A 83 2.03 4.16 -7.60
C PHE A 83 2.23 3.81 -6.13
N SER A 84 1.92 2.57 -5.74
CA SER A 84 2.23 2.06 -4.40
C SER A 84 3.73 2.11 -4.11
N GLY A 85 4.58 1.77 -5.09
CA GLY A 85 6.04 1.88 -4.98
C GLY A 85 6.54 3.33 -4.79
N LEU A 86 5.79 4.33 -5.27
CA LEU A 86 6.04 5.75 -5.02
C LEU A 86 5.44 6.26 -3.70
N GLY A 87 4.80 5.38 -2.92
CA GLY A 87 4.10 5.73 -1.68
C GLY A 87 2.74 6.40 -1.91
N LEU A 88 2.20 6.38 -3.12
CA LEU A 88 0.88 6.90 -3.44
C LEU A 88 -0.16 5.83 -3.18
N GLN A 89 -1.04 6.06 -2.21
CA GLN A 89 -2.08 5.13 -1.80
C GLN A 89 -3.44 5.55 -2.39
N GLN A 90 -4.25 4.55 -2.75
CA GLN A 90 -5.63 4.78 -3.13
C GLN A 90 -6.44 5.28 -1.93
N VAL A 91 -7.09 6.43 -2.08
CA VAL A 91 -7.91 7.05 -1.05
C VAL A 91 -9.35 6.54 -1.20
N ALA A 92 -10.02 6.29 -0.06
CA ALA A 92 -11.44 5.93 -0.05
C ALA A 92 -12.30 7.06 -0.65
N GLU A 93 -13.34 6.71 -1.41
CA GLU A 93 -14.18 7.68 -2.14
C GLU A 93 -14.72 8.79 -1.22
N GLU A 94 -15.11 8.44 0.01
CA GLU A 94 -15.65 9.40 0.99
C GLU A 94 -14.64 10.50 1.38
N LYS A 95 -13.35 10.18 1.41
CA LYS A 95 -12.28 11.14 1.74
C LYS A 95 -11.81 11.93 0.53
N ARG A 96 -12.12 11.45 -0.68
CA ARG A 96 -11.70 12.09 -1.92
C ARG A 96 -12.34 13.47 -2.07
N GLU A 97 -13.64 13.56 -1.81
CA GLU A 97 -14.38 14.83 -1.86
C GLU A 97 -13.82 15.82 -0.83
N GLU A 98 -13.54 15.38 0.40
CA GLU A 98 -12.96 16.24 1.44
C GLU A 98 -11.59 16.80 1.04
N TYR A 99 -10.72 15.97 0.46
CA TYR A 99 -9.41 16.41 -0.04
C TYR A 99 -9.53 17.34 -1.24
N GLU A 100 -10.47 17.08 -2.15
CA GLU A 100 -10.71 17.93 -3.30
C GLU A 100 -11.23 19.32 -2.88
N ILE A 101 -12.13 19.37 -1.89
CA ILE A 101 -12.59 20.63 -1.29
C ILE A 101 -11.42 21.39 -0.65
N SER A 102 -10.63 20.72 0.19
CA SER A 102 -9.47 21.33 0.85
C SER A 102 -8.44 21.85 -0.16
N TRP A 103 -8.18 21.09 -1.21
CA TRP A 103 -7.26 21.49 -2.27
C TRP A 103 -7.79 22.68 -3.07
N ASN A 104 -9.08 22.70 -3.38
CA ASN A 104 -9.72 23.83 -4.05
C ASN A 104 -9.66 25.12 -3.22
N GLU A 105 -9.76 25.02 -1.89
CA GLU A 105 -9.59 26.16 -0.99
C GLU A 105 -8.15 26.70 -1.03
N VAL A 106 -7.14 25.82 -0.98
CA VAL A 106 -5.73 26.19 -1.14
C VAL A 106 -5.47 26.87 -2.49
N LEU A 107 -6.01 26.33 -3.58
CA LEU A 107 -5.90 26.92 -4.91
C LEU A 107 -6.61 28.28 -5.00
N SER A 108 -7.77 28.43 -4.37
CA SER A 108 -8.51 29.69 -4.28
C SER A 108 -7.71 30.78 -3.56
N GLU A 109 -7.11 30.43 -2.42
CA GLU A 109 -6.23 31.34 -1.67
C GLU A 109 -4.98 31.75 -2.47
N ARG A 110 -4.40 30.83 -3.24
CA ARG A 110 -3.26 31.14 -4.12
C ARG A 110 -3.66 32.10 -5.24
N ARG A 111 -4.82 31.88 -5.87
CA ARG A 111 -5.40 32.81 -6.87
C ARG A 111 -5.65 34.19 -6.27
N ARG A 112 -6.24 34.26 -5.07
CA ARG A 112 -6.51 35.53 -4.36
C ARG A 112 -5.23 36.33 -4.09
N LYS A 113 -4.11 35.65 -3.87
CA LYS A 113 -2.81 36.24 -3.61
C LYS A 113 -1.98 36.52 -4.87
N ASP A 114 -2.56 36.33 -6.07
CA ASP A 114 -1.88 36.57 -7.35
C ASP A 114 -0.61 35.70 -7.52
N ARG A 115 -0.55 34.57 -6.80
CA ARG A 115 0.56 33.60 -6.87
C ARG A 115 0.18 32.49 -7.82
N VAL A 116 0.15 32.82 -9.11
CA VAL A 116 -0.18 31.87 -10.17
C VAL A 116 1.09 31.14 -10.58
N ASP A 117 1.29 29.95 -10.01
CA ASP A 117 2.38 29.03 -10.39
C ASP A 117 2.25 28.63 -11.88
N GLY A 118 3.37 28.38 -12.57
CA GLY A 118 3.37 27.85 -13.93
C GLY A 118 2.60 26.52 -14.03
N LEU A 119 2.53 25.76 -12.93
CA LEU A 119 1.70 24.56 -12.81
C LEU A 119 0.20 24.85 -12.84
N VAL A 120 -0.24 25.94 -12.23
CA VAL A 120 -1.66 26.34 -12.24
C VAL A 120 -2.07 26.72 -13.65
N VAL A 121 -1.25 27.52 -14.35
CA VAL A 121 -1.48 27.89 -15.76
C VAL A 121 -1.55 26.64 -16.64
N TYR A 122 -0.61 25.71 -16.46
CA TYR A 122 -0.58 24.47 -17.21
C TYR A 122 -1.83 23.61 -16.98
N LEU A 123 -2.29 23.48 -15.73
CA LEU A 123 -3.48 22.72 -15.39
C LEU A 123 -4.77 23.39 -15.90
N GLU A 124 -4.83 24.72 -15.91
CA GLU A 124 -5.94 25.46 -16.51
C GLU A 124 -5.99 25.26 -18.03
N GLN A 125 -4.84 25.35 -18.71
CA GLN A 125 -4.75 25.04 -20.15
C GLN A 125 -5.15 23.60 -20.47
N TYR A 126 -4.76 22.65 -19.62
CA TYR A 126 -5.15 21.26 -19.73
C TYR A 126 -6.66 21.07 -19.55
N ASN A 127 -7.24 21.66 -18.50
CA ASN A 127 -8.67 21.60 -18.23
C ASN A 127 -9.50 22.26 -19.34
N GLU A 128 -9.04 23.39 -19.89
CA GLU A 128 -9.68 24.05 -21.01
C GLU A 128 -9.65 23.17 -22.28
N ARG A 129 -8.52 22.51 -22.52
CA ARG A 129 -8.38 21.54 -23.62
C ARG A 129 -9.29 20.32 -23.42
N LEU A 130 -9.41 19.80 -22.20
CA LEU A 130 -10.36 18.72 -21.89
C LEU A 130 -11.82 19.17 -22.09
N ARG A 131 -12.19 20.38 -21.65
CA ARG A 131 -13.53 20.95 -21.89
C ARG A 131 -13.83 21.11 -23.38
N GLY A 132 -12.83 21.50 -24.18
CA GLY A 132 -12.93 21.55 -25.65
C GLY A 132 -13.04 20.19 -26.34
N VAL A 133 -12.63 19.11 -25.68
CA VAL A 133 -12.73 17.72 -26.16
C VAL A 133 -14.08 17.07 -25.75
N CYS A 134 -14.88 17.71 -24.89
CA CYS A 134 -16.21 17.25 -24.48
C CYS A 134 -17.35 17.53 -25.50
N LEU A 135 -17.06 18.05 -26.70
CA LEU A 135 -17.90 17.77 -27.88
C LEU A 135 -17.26 16.60 -28.62
N PRO A 136 -18.01 15.59 -29.11
CA PRO A 136 -17.40 14.46 -29.77
C PRO A 136 -17.14 14.81 -31.24
N PRO A 137 -15.91 15.05 -31.71
CA PRO A 137 -15.56 14.54 -33.01
C PRO A 137 -15.24 13.07 -32.80
N SER A 138 -16.05 12.22 -33.43
CA SER A 138 -15.66 10.89 -33.87
C SER A 138 -14.18 10.91 -34.32
N ARG A 139 -13.28 10.61 -33.39
CA ARG A 139 -11.96 10.09 -33.71
C ARG A 139 -12.10 8.63 -33.39
N SER A 140 -12.30 7.82 -34.42
CA SER A 140 -12.20 6.38 -34.30
C SER A 140 -10.91 6.10 -33.55
N ILE A 141 -11.04 5.62 -32.31
CA ILE A 141 -9.93 4.97 -31.60
C ILE A 141 -9.38 3.97 -32.63
N PRO A 142 -8.10 4.04 -33.01
CA PRO A 142 -7.56 3.07 -33.94
C PRO A 142 -7.87 1.69 -33.37
N ASP A 143 -8.56 0.86 -34.15
CA ASP A 143 -8.95 -0.47 -33.69
C ASP A 143 -7.69 -1.32 -33.53
N TYR A 144 -7.12 -1.28 -32.32
CA TYR A 144 -5.97 -2.08 -31.93
C TYR A 144 -6.37 -3.52 -31.65
N SER A 145 -7.62 -3.96 -31.84
CA SER A 145 -8.05 -5.35 -31.63
C SER A 145 -7.20 -6.33 -32.45
N ARG A 146 -6.84 -5.96 -33.69
CA ARG A 146 -5.92 -6.75 -34.53
C ARG A 146 -4.49 -6.79 -33.96
N LEU A 147 -3.97 -5.67 -33.50
CA LEU A 147 -2.63 -5.60 -32.91
C LEU A 147 -2.59 -6.37 -31.57
N HIS A 148 -3.63 -6.25 -30.76
CA HIS A 148 -3.81 -6.96 -29.51
C HIS A 148 -3.91 -8.48 -29.76
N SER A 149 -4.64 -8.90 -30.78
CA SER A 149 -4.72 -10.31 -31.19
C SER A 149 -3.37 -10.85 -31.67
N LEU A 150 -2.59 -10.06 -32.41
CA LEU A 150 -1.23 -10.42 -32.82
C LEU A 150 -0.28 -10.54 -31.63
N ILE A 151 -0.35 -9.61 -30.67
CA ILE A 151 0.45 -9.65 -29.44
C ILE A 151 0.06 -10.85 -28.58
N MET A 152 -1.24 -11.12 -28.40
CA MET A 152 -1.73 -12.26 -27.63
C MET A 152 -1.38 -13.59 -28.31
N MET A 153 -1.50 -13.69 -29.63
CA MET A 153 -1.05 -14.84 -30.39
C MET A 153 0.46 -15.06 -30.26
N TYR A 154 1.27 -14.00 -30.29
CA TYR A 154 2.72 -14.09 -30.09
C TYR A 154 3.06 -14.55 -28.67
N ILE A 155 2.41 -13.99 -27.64
CA ILE A 155 2.60 -14.40 -26.24
C ILE A 155 2.19 -15.87 -26.05
N GLN A 156 1.05 -16.27 -26.61
CA GLN A 156 0.51 -17.62 -26.44
C GLN A 156 1.33 -18.67 -27.21
N SER A 157 1.82 -18.34 -28.40
CA SER A 157 2.64 -19.23 -29.23
C SER A 157 4.10 -19.28 -28.77
N ASN A 158 4.70 -18.17 -28.34
CA ASN A 158 6.13 -18.14 -28.02
C ASN A 158 6.42 -18.18 -26.51
N CYS A 159 5.60 -17.57 -25.67
CA CYS A 159 5.89 -17.50 -24.23
C CYS A 159 5.20 -18.65 -23.49
N LEU A 160 3.90 -18.86 -23.72
CA LEU A 160 3.15 -19.89 -23.01
C LEU A 160 3.53 -21.31 -23.44
N HIS A 161 3.62 -21.58 -24.74
CA HIS A 161 4.05 -22.90 -25.24
C HIS A 161 5.47 -23.28 -24.78
N LYS A 162 6.43 -22.35 -24.84
CA LYS A 162 7.80 -22.61 -24.36
C LYS A 162 7.82 -22.86 -22.85
N ARG A 163 7.04 -22.11 -22.08
CA ARG A 163 6.90 -22.32 -20.64
C ARG A 163 6.27 -23.68 -20.32
N ASP A 164 5.22 -24.08 -21.03
CA ASP A 164 4.55 -25.35 -20.79
C ASP A 164 5.43 -26.55 -21.17
N HIS A 165 6.21 -26.42 -22.26
CA HIS A 165 7.25 -27.38 -22.61
C HIS A 165 8.35 -27.49 -21.55
N GLU A 166 8.81 -26.35 -21.03
CA GLU A 166 9.83 -26.33 -19.96
C GLU A 166 9.28 -26.98 -18.68
N ILE A 167 8.04 -26.68 -18.29
CA ILE A 167 7.39 -27.29 -17.13
C ILE A 167 7.31 -28.81 -17.30
N GLU A 168 6.91 -29.29 -18.47
CA GLU A 168 6.81 -30.73 -18.75
C GLU A 168 8.18 -31.40 -18.78
N PHE A 169 9.20 -30.74 -19.34
CA PHE A 169 10.58 -31.21 -19.31
C PHE A 169 11.10 -31.34 -17.87
N LEU A 170 10.91 -30.31 -17.05
CA LEU A 170 11.32 -30.32 -15.65
C LEU A 170 10.59 -31.39 -14.85
N ARG A 171 9.30 -31.62 -15.13
CA ARG A 171 8.51 -32.68 -14.49
C ARG A 171 9.07 -34.07 -14.81
N ARG A 172 9.43 -34.33 -16.07
CA ARG A 172 10.06 -35.61 -16.46
C ARG A 172 11.42 -35.79 -15.80
N LEU A 173 12.23 -34.74 -15.76
CA LEU A 173 13.54 -34.78 -15.12
C LEU A 173 13.42 -35.04 -13.62
N GLN A 174 12.39 -34.48 -12.98
CA GLN A 174 12.10 -34.73 -11.57
C GLN A 174 11.71 -36.19 -11.33
N GLU A 175 10.85 -36.78 -12.17
CA GLU A 175 10.47 -38.19 -12.03
C GLU A 175 11.67 -39.12 -12.27
N GLU A 176 12.49 -38.86 -13.28
CA GLU A 176 13.70 -39.66 -13.53
C GLU A 176 14.69 -39.63 -12.35
N ARG A 177 14.85 -38.45 -11.72
CA ARG A 177 15.69 -38.31 -10.52
C ARG A 177 15.10 -39.07 -9.33
N LYS A 178 13.78 -39.05 -9.19
CA LYS A 178 13.07 -39.79 -8.14
C LYS A 178 13.22 -41.30 -8.34
N ASP A 179 13.04 -41.81 -9.55
CA ASP A 179 13.26 -43.22 -9.88
C ASP A 179 14.71 -43.64 -9.59
N LYS A 180 15.69 -42.81 -9.96
CA LYS A 180 17.11 -43.05 -9.64
C LYS A 180 17.37 -43.07 -8.13
N LEU A 181 16.71 -42.20 -7.38
CA LEU A 181 16.81 -42.16 -5.92
C LEU A 181 16.21 -43.43 -5.31
N ASP A 182 15.04 -43.85 -5.74
CA ASP A 182 14.35 -45.05 -5.25
C ASP A 182 15.15 -46.32 -5.58
N ASN A 183 15.71 -46.41 -6.78
CA ASN A 183 16.63 -47.50 -7.16
C ASN A 183 17.90 -47.51 -6.31
N SER A 184 18.48 -46.35 -6.03
CA SER A 184 19.66 -46.27 -5.16
C SER A 184 19.33 -46.68 -3.73
N GLN A 185 18.15 -46.29 -3.21
CA GLN A 185 17.69 -46.67 -1.87
C GLN A 185 17.42 -48.17 -1.76
N THR A 186 16.83 -48.80 -2.79
CA THR A 186 16.60 -50.25 -2.79
C THR A 186 17.91 -51.03 -2.81
N GLU A 187 18.89 -50.58 -3.60
CA GLU A 187 20.21 -51.21 -3.62
C GLU A 187 20.96 -51.03 -2.29
N VAL A 188 20.89 -49.85 -1.66
CA VAL A 188 21.44 -49.65 -0.31
C VAL A 188 20.83 -50.62 0.69
N LYS A 189 19.50 -50.75 0.73
CA LYS A 189 18.82 -51.71 1.62
C LYS A 189 19.26 -53.15 1.37
N ARG A 190 19.41 -53.53 0.10
CA ARG A 190 19.90 -54.87 -0.28
C ARG A 190 21.32 -55.11 0.24
N LEU A 191 22.22 -54.13 0.06
CA LEU A 191 23.60 -54.22 0.54
C LEU A 191 23.66 -54.26 2.08
N GLU A 192 22.79 -53.54 2.78
CA GLU A 192 22.69 -53.59 4.24
C GLU A 192 22.27 -54.97 4.76
N ILE A 193 21.32 -55.63 4.08
CA ILE A 193 20.90 -57.00 4.38
C ILE A 193 22.07 -57.97 4.17
N GLU A 194 22.76 -57.88 3.04
CA GLU A 194 23.88 -58.76 2.72
C GLU A 194 25.06 -58.57 3.69
N LEU A 195 25.35 -57.32 4.05
CA LEU A 195 26.38 -56.97 5.02
C LEU A 195 26.03 -57.53 6.42
N SER A 196 24.74 -57.51 6.79
CA SER A 196 24.25 -58.14 8.03
C SER A 196 24.39 -59.66 8.00
N ARG A 197 24.08 -60.29 6.86
CA ARG A 197 24.27 -61.74 6.63
C ARG A 197 25.73 -62.15 6.76
N LEU A 198 26.64 -61.41 6.11
CA LEU A 198 28.09 -61.66 6.17
C LEU A 198 28.65 -61.44 7.58
N LYS A 199 28.20 -60.41 8.29
CA LYS A 199 28.54 -60.22 9.72
C LYS A 199 28.10 -61.43 10.56
N GLY A 200 26.91 -61.97 10.32
CA GLY A 200 26.41 -63.18 10.98
C GLY A 200 27.25 -64.43 10.68
N LEU A 201 27.59 -64.65 9.41
CA LEU A 201 28.49 -65.73 8.97
C LEU A 201 29.87 -65.62 9.61
N ARG A 202 30.47 -64.42 9.62
CA ARG A 202 31.76 -64.16 10.26
C ARG A 202 31.73 -64.49 11.75
N LYS A 203 30.65 -64.12 12.46
CA LYS A 203 30.49 -64.45 13.88
C LYS A 203 30.46 -65.97 14.12
N ARG A 204 29.71 -66.72 13.30
CA ARG A 204 29.66 -68.19 13.38
C ARG A 204 31.03 -68.83 13.11
N LEU A 205 31.69 -68.43 12.02
CA LEU A 205 32.99 -68.98 11.65
C LEU A 205 34.07 -68.67 12.70
N ASN A 206 34.01 -67.50 13.35
CA ASN A 206 34.87 -67.19 14.48
C ASN A 206 34.57 -68.07 15.69
N ALA A 207 33.30 -68.35 16.00
CA ALA A 207 32.92 -69.26 17.08
C ALA A 207 33.44 -70.69 16.83
N ASP A 208 33.29 -71.21 15.61
CA ASP A 208 33.79 -72.53 15.22
C ASP A 208 35.33 -72.62 15.32
N ARG A 209 36.04 -71.54 14.94
CA ARG A 209 37.50 -71.43 15.13
C ARG A 209 37.89 -71.46 16.60
N THR A 210 37.17 -70.76 17.48
CA THR A 210 37.46 -70.80 18.92
C THR A 210 37.16 -72.17 19.54
N HIS A 211 36.19 -72.91 19.01
CA HIS A 211 35.90 -74.29 19.45
C HIS A 211 36.98 -75.28 19.00
N THR A 212 37.52 -75.13 17.79
CA THR A 212 38.57 -76.00 17.24
C THR A 212 39.97 -75.68 17.76
N GLN A 213 40.18 -74.50 18.36
CA GLN A 213 41.44 -74.09 19.01
C GLN A 213 41.45 -74.29 20.53
N SER A 214 40.39 -74.86 21.13
CA SER A 214 40.43 -75.29 22.53
C SER A 214 41.31 -76.54 22.65
N PRO A 215 42.46 -76.47 23.35
CA PRO A 215 43.39 -77.58 23.42
C PRO A 215 42.85 -78.68 24.34
N ASN A 216 43.01 -79.94 23.90
CA ASN A 216 43.09 -81.10 24.79
C ASN A 216 44.33 -80.99 25.70
#